data_AF-A0A5C7Z6N9-F1
#
_entry.id   AF-A0A5C7Z6N9-F1
#
_cell.length_a   1.000
_cell.length_b   1.000
_cell.length_c   1.000
_cell.angle_alpha   90.00
_cell.angle_beta   90.00
_cell.angle_gamma   90.00
#
_symmetry.space_group_name_H-M   'P 1'
#
loop_
_entity.id
_entity.type
_entity.pdbx_description
1 polymer ?
#
loop_
_entity_poly.entity_id
_entity_poly.type
_entity_poly.pdbx_seq_one_letter_code
_entity_poly.pdbx_strand_id
1 'polypeptide(L)'
;MRGPRPRALGSAFVWASYSLLTQRVPPFSTSAIGLFALVSGTLSLLCHVWLEPAAQVRSEDWPALLLMGLGPLGAAFYLWDAALKQGNPQQIGMLSFLTPLLSTLLLLWSSGQAVSLTVAGAAALIVGAAWLGRAR
;
A
#
# COMPACT_ATOMS: atom_id res chain seq x y z
N MET A 1 -24.18 -3.58 -8.60
CA MET A 1 -23.14 -3.21 -7.62
C MET A 1 -22.89 -4.42 -6.71
N ARG A 2 -21.78 -5.14 -6.87
CA ARG A 2 -21.41 -6.24 -5.96
C ARG A 2 -20.74 -5.61 -4.74
N GLY A 3 -21.30 -5.82 -3.54
CA GLY A 3 -20.74 -5.32 -2.28
C GLY A 3 -19.30 -5.78 -2.04
N PRO A 4 -18.59 -5.17 -1.08
CA PRO A 4 -17.20 -5.53 -0.78
C PRO A 4 -17.13 -7.01 -0.41
N ARG A 5 -16.29 -7.77 -1.13
CA ARG A 5 -16.10 -9.19 -0.87
C ARG A 5 -15.56 -9.36 0.56
N PRO A 6 -15.99 -10.37 1.33
CA PRO A 6 -15.62 -10.53 2.75
C PRO A 6 -14.10 -10.55 2.98
N ARG A 7 -13.32 -11.03 2.01
CA ARG A 7 -11.84 -11.03 2.04
C ARG A 7 -11.24 -9.61 2.04
N ALA A 8 -11.85 -8.67 1.30
CA ALA A 8 -11.39 -7.29 1.23
C ALA A 8 -11.67 -6.51 2.52
N LEU A 9 -12.77 -6.83 3.22
CA LEU A 9 -13.07 -6.27 4.53
C LEU A 9 -12.06 -6.74 5.58
N GLY A 10 -11.71 -8.03 5.55
CA GLY A 10 -10.70 -8.59 6.44
C GLY A 10 -9.32 -7.93 6.27
N SER A 11 -8.85 -7.76 5.04
CA SER A 11 -7.56 -7.08 4.80
C SER A 11 -7.58 -5.62 5.22
N ALA A 12 -8.67 -4.90 4.95
CA ALA A 12 -8.82 -3.51 5.36
C ALA A 12 -8.82 -3.37 6.89
N PHE A 13 -9.50 -4.28 7.59
CA PHE A 13 -9.52 -4.32 9.05
C PHE A 13 -8.13 -4.57 9.62
N VAL A 14 -7.42 -5.60 9.14
CA VAL A 14 -6.05 -5.91 9.59
C VAL A 14 -5.11 -4.72 9.38
N TRP A 15 -5.17 -4.09 8.21
CA TRP A 15 -4.33 -2.93 7.90
C TRP A 15 -4.63 -1.71 8.77
N ALA A 16 -5.93 -1.44 9.00
CA ALA A 16 -6.36 -0.36 9.87
C ALA A 16 -5.93 -0.60 11.34
N SER A 17 -6.12 -1.83 11.84
CA SER A 17 -5.66 -2.23 13.17
C SER A 17 -4.14 -2.10 13.30
N TYR A 18 -3.37 -2.58 12.33
CA TYR A 18 -1.91 -2.41 12.31
C TYR A 18 -1.52 -0.92 12.41
N SER A 19 -2.12 -0.07 11.57
CA SER A 19 -1.77 1.35 11.51
C SER A 19 -2.09 2.09 12.81
N LEU A 20 -3.22 1.78 13.45
CA LEU A 20 -3.64 2.41 14.70
C LEU A 20 -2.93 1.84 15.94
N LEU A 21 -2.66 0.53 15.98
CA LEU A 21 -1.99 -0.12 17.10
C LEU A 21 -0.49 0.17 17.13
N THR A 22 0.13 0.39 15.97
CA THR A 22 1.56 0.77 15.88
C THR A 22 1.89 2.03 16.68
N GLN A 23 0.93 2.95 16.85
CA GLN A 23 1.10 4.13 17.69
C GLN A 23 0.91 3.89 19.19
N ARG A 24 0.25 2.79 19.56
CA ARG A 24 -0.06 2.45 20.96
C ARG A 24 0.97 1.52 21.60
N VAL A 25 1.81 0.89 20.79
CA VAL A 25 2.91 0.05 21.27
C VAL A 25 4.14 0.90 21.60
N PRO A 26 5.00 0.45 22.53
CA PRO A 26 6.23 1.15 22.87
C PRO A 26 7.09 1.42 21.63
N PRO A 27 7.83 2.54 21.59
CA PRO A 27 8.69 2.88 20.46
C PRO A 27 9.67 1.74 20.19
N PHE A 28 9.58 1.15 18.99
CA PHE A 28 10.50 0.13 18.51
C PHE A 28 11.33 0.69 17.36
N SER A 29 12.57 0.21 17.23
CA SER A 29 13.44 0.60 16.12
C SER A 29 12.79 0.26 14.78
N THR A 30 12.82 1.19 13.83
CA THR A 30 12.32 0.99 12.45
C THR A 30 13.01 -0.19 11.75
N SER A 31 14.19 -0.63 12.22
CA SER A 31 14.83 -1.87 11.76
C SER A 31 13.97 -3.13 11.96
N ALA A 32 12.97 -3.10 12.86
CA ALA A 32 12.02 -4.20 13.06
C ALA A 32 11.16 -4.48 11.80
N ILE A 33 10.98 -3.49 10.92
CA ILE A 33 10.24 -3.67 9.67
C ILE A 33 10.92 -4.70 8.77
N GLY A 34 12.25 -4.73 8.76
CA GLY A 34 13.00 -5.76 8.04
C GLY A 34 12.66 -7.17 8.53
N LEU A 35 12.51 -7.34 9.85
CA LEU A 35 12.08 -8.61 10.43
C LEU A 35 10.62 -8.95 10.07
N PHE A 36 9.71 -7.97 10.14
CA PHE A 36 8.32 -8.17 9.73
C PHE A 36 8.21 -8.54 8.25
N ALA A 37 9.01 -7.91 7.39
CA ALA A 37 9.10 -8.24 5.98
C ALA A 37 9.66 -9.65 5.76
N LEU A 38 10.70 -10.05 6.49
CA LEU A 38 11.29 -11.39 6.41
C LEU A 38 10.29 -12.48 6.82
N VAL A 39 9.62 -12.30 7.97
CA VAL A 39 8.62 -13.25 8.48
C VAL A 39 7.43 -13.34 7.51
N SER A 40 6.91 -12.19 7.07
CA SER A 40 5.78 -12.15 6.13
C SER A 40 6.14 -12.75 4.77
N GLY A 41 7.34 -12.47 4.26
CA GLY A 41 7.84 -13.05 3.01
C GLY A 41 8.01 -14.56 3.10
N THR A 42 8.56 -15.05 4.22
CA THR A 42 8.70 -16.50 4.49
C THR A 42 7.34 -17.18 4.56
N LEU A 43 6.38 -16.60 5.30
CA LEU A 43 5.01 -17.11 5.36
C LEU A 43 4.33 -17.08 3.98
N SER A 44 4.56 -16.05 3.17
CA SER A 44 4.04 -15.96 1.81
C SER A 44 4.60 -17.07 0.91
N LEU A 45 5.90 -17.36 0.99
CA LEU A 45 6.53 -18.46 0.25
C LEU A 45 6.00 -19.83 0.70
N LEU A 46 5.79 -20.02 2.01
CA LEU A 46 5.15 -21.23 2.51
C LEU A 46 3.72 -21.34 1.96
N CYS A 47 2.92 -20.28 2.00
CA CYS A 47 1.59 -20.30 1.39
C CYS A 47 1.64 -20.60 -0.11
N HIS A 48 2.59 -20.05 -0.86
CA HIS A 48 2.75 -20.30 -2.29
C HIS A 48 3.00 -21.80 -2.58
N VAL A 49 3.92 -22.43 -1.85
CA VAL A 49 4.23 -23.86 -2.00
C VAL A 49 3.01 -24.76 -1.75
N TRP A 50 2.11 -24.35 -0.84
CA TRP A 50 0.97 -25.18 -0.43
C TRP A 50 -0.31 -24.87 -1.22
N LEU A 51 -0.49 -23.66 -1.72
CA LEU A 51 -1.76 -23.17 -2.29
C LEU A 51 -1.70 -22.87 -3.79
N GLU A 52 -0.53 -22.65 -4.35
CA GLU A 52 -0.38 -22.16 -5.73
C GLU A 52 0.54 -23.07 -6.57
N PRO A 53 0.37 -23.07 -7.91
CA PRO A 53 1.33 -23.70 -8.82
C PRO A 53 2.71 -23.03 -8.75
N ALA A 54 3.76 -23.81 -9.02
CA ALA A 54 5.14 -23.32 -9.01
C ALA A 54 5.34 -22.14 -9.98
N ALA A 55 5.81 -21.01 -9.44
CA ALA A 55 6.14 -19.84 -10.24
C ALA A 55 7.38 -20.10 -11.14
N GLN A 56 7.27 -19.75 -12.42
CA GLN A 56 8.42 -19.73 -13.33
C GLN A 56 9.01 -18.33 -13.37
N VAL A 57 10.16 -18.14 -12.72
CA VAL A 57 10.89 -16.87 -12.71
C VAL A 57 12.00 -16.95 -13.74
N ARG A 58 11.98 -16.05 -14.73
CA ARG A 58 13.04 -15.95 -15.74
C ARG A 58 14.10 -14.94 -15.30
N SER A 59 15.28 -15.01 -15.92
CA SER A 59 16.38 -14.09 -15.63
C SER A 59 16.00 -12.61 -15.83
N GLU A 60 15.10 -12.33 -16.77
CA GLU A 60 14.58 -10.99 -17.09
C GLU A 60 13.65 -10.39 -16.02
N ASP A 61 13.08 -11.22 -15.13
CA ASP A 61 12.15 -10.77 -14.09
C ASP A 61 12.87 -10.24 -12.85
N TRP A 62 14.13 -10.65 -12.64
CA TRP A 62 14.90 -10.29 -11.45
C TRP A 62 15.04 -8.78 -11.22
N PRO A 63 15.33 -7.94 -12.23
CA PRO A 63 15.36 -6.50 -12.03
C PRO A 63 14.02 -5.95 -11.52
N ALA A 64 12.90 -6.43 -12.07
CA ALA A 64 11.56 -6.02 -11.64
C ALA A 64 11.26 -6.50 -10.21
N LEU A 65 11.65 -7.72 -9.85
CA LEU A 65 11.51 -8.27 -8.51
C LEU A 65 12.34 -7.48 -7.49
N LEU A 66 13.58 -7.14 -7.82
CA LEU A 66 14.44 -6.32 -6.96
C LEU A 66 13.89 -4.91 -6.79
N LEU A 67 13.42 -4.28 -7.87
CA LEU A 67 12.80 -2.95 -7.82
C LEU A 67 11.51 -2.96 -6.99
N MET A 68 10.66 -3.98 -7.14
CA MET A 68 9.47 -4.18 -6.31
C MET A 68 9.82 -4.39 -4.83
N GLY A 69 10.82 -5.22 -4.56
CA GLY A 69 11.30 -5.52 -3.22
C GLY A 69 11.88 -4.31 -2.51
N LEU A 70 12.76 -3.56 -3.18
CA LEU A 70 13.43 -2.39 -2.59
C LEU A 70 12.52 -1.17 -2.54
N GLY A 71 11.64 -0.97 -3.54
CA GLY A 71 10.76 0.19 -3.64
C GLY A 71 9.47 0.02 -2.83
N PRO A 72 8.36 -0.42 -3.47
CA PRO A 72 7.04 -0.45 -2.85
C PRO A 72 6.91 -1.44 -1.69
N LEU A 73 7.64 -2.56 -1.69
CA LEU A 73 7.57 -3.54 -0.59
C LEU A 73 8.56 -3.23 0.54
N GLY A 74 9.65 -2.53 0.24
CA GLY A 74 10.71 -2.18 1.19
C GLY A 74 10.59 -0.73 1.65
N ALA A 75 11.18 0.19 0.88
CA ALA A 75 11.27 1.61 1.23
C ALA A 75 9.91 2.22 1.63
N ALA A 76 8.82 1.88 0.93
CA ALA A 76 7.51 2.42 1.26
C ALA A 76 7.03 2.02 2.67
N PHE A 77 7.32 0.80 3.13
CA PHE A 77 6.97 0.37 4.49
C PHE A 77 7.82 1.07 5.56
N TYR A 78 9.10 1.31 5.29
CA TYR A 78 9.96 2.11 6.17
C TYR A 78 9.46 3.56 6.28
N LEU A 79 9.11 4.18 5.16
CA LEU A 79 8.51 5.53 5.16
C LEU A 79 7.15 5.53 5.86
N TRP A 80 6.33 4.49 5.68
CA TRP A 80 5.02 4.36 6.31
C TRP A 80 5.12 4.27 7.83
N ASP A 81 6.00 3.42 8.36
CA ASP A 81 6.27 3.33 9.80
C ASP A 81 6.82 4.64 10.37
N ALA A 82 7.76 5.27 9.66
CA ALA A 82 8.29 6.57 10.05
C ALA A 82 7.19 7.64 10.09
N ALA A 83 6.30 7.65 9.11
CA ALA A 83 5.15 8.56 9.06
C ALA A 83 4.18 8.28 10.21
N LEU A 84 3.82 7.01 10.45
CA LEU A 84 2.93 6.63 11.54
C LEU A 84 3.49 6.98 12.92
N LYS A 85 4.80 6.87 13.14
CA LYS A 85 5.44 7.21 14.42
C LYS A 85 5.52 8.71 14.67
N GLN A 86 5.66 9.52 13.61
CA GLN A 86 5.90 10.96 13.71
C GLN A 86 4.65 11.83 13.42
N GLY A 87 3.62 11.26 12.80
CA GLY A 87 2.47 12.00 12.27
C GLY A 87 1.13 11.52 12.79
N ASN A 88 0.08 12.28 12.43
CA ASN A 88 -1.30 11.93 12.73
C ASN A 88 -1.80 10.84 11.75
N PRO A 89 -2.24 9.66 12.23
CA PRO A 89 -2.60 8.54 11.36
C PRO A 89 -3.88 8.82 10.55
N GLN A 90 -4.75 9.72 11.01
CA GLN A 90 -5.92 10.16 10.25
C GLN A 90 -5.51 10.95 9.00
N GLN A 91 -4.53 11.84 9.12
CA GLN A 91 -3.98 12.60 7.99
C GLN A 91 -3.22 11.70 7.03
N ILE A 92 -2.42 10.76 7.55
CA ILE A 92 -1.69 9.77 6.74
C ILE A 92 -2.67 8.86 5.98
N GLY A 93 -3.74 8.43 6.64
CA GLY A 93 -4.84 7.68 6.02
C GLY A 93 -5.52 8.48 4.91
N MET A 94 -5.76 9.79 5.11
CA MET A 94 -6.31 10.65 4.05
C MET A 94 -5.35 10.81 2.86
N LEU A 95 -4.06 11.00 3.12
CA LEU A 95 -3.04 11.06 2.06
C LEU A 95 -2.96 9.76 1.26
N SER A 96 -3.31 8.62 1.85
CA SER A 96 -3.35 7.33 1.15
C SER A 96 -4.41 7.26 0.06
N PHE A 97 -5.44 8.12 0.10
CA PHE A 97 -6.37 8.24 -1.02
C PHE A 97 -5.72 8.84 -2.28
N LEU A 98 -4.55 9.47 -2.17
CA LEU A 98 -3.77 9.89 -3.34
C LEU A 98 -3.14 8.70 -4.09
N THR A 99 -2.94 7.55 -3.44
CA THR A 99 -2.35 6.36 -4.08
C THR A 99 -3.12 5.89 -5.32
N PRO A 100 -4.44 5.63 -5.28
CA PRO A 100 -5.18 5.24 -6.48
C PRO A 100 -5.17 6.33 -7.56
N LEU A 101 -5.12 7.62 -7.19
CA LEU A 101 -4.99 8.72 -8.13
C LEU A 101 -3.66 8.67 -8.87
N LEU A 102 -2.55 8.66 -8.13
CA LEU A 102 -1.21 8.63 -8.67
C LEU A 102 -0.99 7.37 -9.52
N SER A 103 -1.50 6.22 -9.06
CA SER A 103 -1.45 4.97 -9.83
C SER A 103 -2.17 5.10 -11.18
N THR A 104 -3.33 5.76 -11.21
CA THR A 104 -4.07 5.96 -12.46
C THR A 104 -3.33 6.93 -13.39
N LEU A 105 -2.78 8.02 -12.86
CA LEU A 105 -2.00 8.99 -13.63
C LEU A 105 -0.73 8.36 -14.22
N LEU A 106 0.02 7.58 -13.42
CA LEU A 106 1.20 6.85 -13.88
C LEU A 106 0.84 5.84 -14.97
N LEU A 107 -0.28 5.11 -14.82
CA LEU A 107 -0.76 4.17 -15.82
C LEU A 107 -1.12 4.86 -17.14
N LEU A 108 -1.85 5.98 -17.08
CA LEU A 108 -2.20 6.76 -18.27
C LEU A 108 -0.95 7.31 -18.95
N TRP A 109 0.02 7.80 -18.17
CA TRP A 109 1.29 8.29 -18.68
C TRP A 109 2.11 7.18 -19.35
N SER A 110 2.27 6.03 -18.71
CA SER A 110 3.01 4.89 -19.28
C SER A 110 2.33 4.28 -20.50
N SER A 111 0.99 4.37 -20.57
CA SER A 111 0.20 3.85 -21.68
C SER A 111 -0.02 4.88 -22.80
N GLY A 112 0.43 6.13 -22.63
CA GLY A 112 0.22 7.23 -23.58
C GLY A 112 -1.25 7.64 -23.76
N GLN A 113 -2.13 7.29 -22.82
CA GLN A 113 -3.56 7.59 -22.90
C GLN A 113 -3.89 8.95 -22.29
N ALA A 114 -4.84 9.66 -22.89
CA ALA A 114 -5.32 10.94 -22.38
C ALA A 114 -6.14 10.76 -21.09
N VAL A 115 -6.06 11.74 -20.19
CA VAL A 115 -6.85 11.79 -18.96
C VAL A 115 -8.33 11.96 -19.34
N SER A 116 -9.15 10.98 -18.98
CA SER A 116 -10.60 11.07 -19.17
C SER A 116 -11.25 12.00 -18.13
N LEU A 117 -12.42 12.55 -18.47
CA LEU A 117 -13.24 13.34 -17.54
C LEU A 117 -13.61 12.56 -16.27
N THR A 118 -13.71 11.23 -16.35
CA THR A 118 -13.97 10.37 -15.19
C THR A 118 -12.79 10.31 -14.23
N VAL A 119 -11.55 10.25 -14.74
CA VAL A 119 -10.34 10.30 -13.91
C VAL A 119 -10.18 11.67 -13.27
N ALA A 120 -10.47 12.75 -14.01
CA ALA A 120 -10.48 14.10 -13.46
C ALA A 120 -11.54 14.27 -12.35
N GLY A 121 -12.74 13.70 -12.53
CA GLY A 121 -13.79 13.69 -11.51
C GLY A 121 -13.40 12.91 -10.26
N ALA A 122 -12.78 11.73 -10.41
CA ALA A 122 -12.25 10.96 -9.29
C ALA A 122 -11.14 11.73 -8.55
N ALA A 123 -10.28 12.44 -9.28
CA ALA A 123 -9.27 13.32 -8.70
C ALA A 123 -9.88 14.41 -7.83
N ALA A 124 -10.88 15.11 -8.35
CA ALA A 124 -11.57 16.16 -7.62
C ALA A 124 -12.24 15.63 -6.34
N LEU A 125 -12.87 14.45 -6.39
CA LEU A 125 -13.49 13.82 -5.23
C LEU A 125 -12.47 13.41 -4.16
N ILE A 126 -11.35 12.81 -4.57
CA ILE A 126 -10.27 12.40 -3.65
C ILE A 126 -9.64 13.63 -2.98
N VAL A 127 -9.28 14.65 -3.77
CA VAL A 127 -8.68 15.89 -3.24
C VAL A 127 -9.68 16.65 -2.37
N GLY A 128 -10.95 16.72 -2.80
CA GLY A 128 -12.02 17.35 -2.02
C GLY A 128 -12.27 16.66 -0.69
N ALA A 129 -12.29 15.32 -0.67
CA ALA A 129 -12.43 14.53 0.56
C ALA A 129 -11.23 14.72 1.51
N ALA A 130 -10.00 14.73 0.99
CA ALA A 130 -8.80 15.00 1.77
C ALA A 130 -8.79 16.42 2.36
N TRP A 131 -9.25 17.41 1.59
CA TRP A 131 -9.33 18.80 2.05
C TRP A 131 -10.40 19.02 3.12
N LEU A 132 -11.60 18.47 2.92
CA LEU A 132 -12.68 18.47 3.92
C LEU A 132 -12.29 17.71 5.20
N GLY A 133 -11.55 16.62 5.02
CA GLY A 133 -11.06 15.79 6.12
C GLY A 133 -10.03 16.47 7.01
N ARG A 134 -9.27 17.44 6.48
CA ARG A 134 -8.29 18.24 7.24
C ARG A 134 -8.94 19.25 8.18
N ALA A 135 -10.21 19.63 7.94
CA ALA A 135 -10.92 20.68 8.68
C ALA A 135 -11.60 20.19 9.98
N ARG A 136 -11.29 18.97 10.44
CA ARG A 136 -11.75 18.39 11.71
C ARG A 136 -10.55 17.89 12.50
#